data_AF-A0A6A5FT28-F1
#
_entry.id   AF-A0A6A5FT28-F1
#
_cell.length_a   1.000
_cell.length_b   1.000
_cell.length_c   1.000
_cell.angle_alpha   90.00
_cell.angle_beta   90.00
_cell.angle_gamma   90.00
#
_symmetry.space_group_name_H-M   'P 1'
#
loop_
_entity.id
_entity.type
_entity.pdbx_description
1 polymer ?
#
loop_
_entity_poly.entity_id
_entity_poly.type
_entity_poly.pdbx_seq_one_letter_code
_entity_poly.pdbx_strand_id
1 'polypeptide(L)'
;MHANIHRLGETHWQLFNECSQGMLQSFLGSLNTRGYPDRHCLTDWNVIGEWDGKFRLQHAQSKKFICFNKRARITLRFNGTDAKCTFIEEIHDNGFSRLRSVWKPELFLGFNGRGRFQNPLSYHLKPRCFDWIKLVRYVPESEKNVCSIPPKPTTPPIDYSSFIHKAARSNFLKKVSATHDSLYRSSSKTHHIT
;
A
#
# COMPACT_ATOMS: atom_id res chain seq x y z
N MET A 1 30.48 26.68 -0.88
CA MET A 1 29.02 26.62 -1.12
C MET A 1 28.69 25.25 -1.69
N HIS A 2 28.25 24.30 -0.87
CA HIS A 2 27.79 23.00 -1.36
C HIS A 2 26.35 23.15 -1.83
N ALA A 3 26.12 22.99 -3.13
CA ALA A 3 24.77 22.94 -3.67
C ALA A 3 24.02 21.77 -3.01
N ASN A 4 22.85 22.07 -2.43
CA ASN A 4 21.89 21.05 -2.03
C ASN A 4 21.44 20.33 -3.31
N ILE A 5 22.10 19.22 -3.64
CA ILE A 5 21.62 18.29 -4.65
C ILE A 5 20.34 17.70 -4.07
N HIS A 6 19.19 18.27 -4.43
CA HIS A 6 17.92 17.60 -4.26
C HIS A 6 18.05 16.26 -4.98
N ARG A 7 18.05 15.16 -4.22
CA ARG A 7 18.07 13.82 -4.81
C ARG A 7 16.79 13.69 -5.64
N LEU A 8 16.93 13.72 -6.96
CA LEU A 8 15.84 13.51 -7.91
C LEU A 8 15.44 12.03 -7.84
N GLY A 9 14.17 11.76 -7.54
CA GLY A 9 13.66 10.41 -7.37
C GLY A 9 12.20 10.41 -6.94
N GLU A 10 11.63 9.24 -6.69
CA GLU A 10 10.26 9.10 -6.22
C GLU A 10 10.12 8.00 -5.16
N THR A 11 9.09 8.12 -4.33
CA THR A 11 8.79 7.14 -3.28
C THR A 11 7.84 6.08 -3.83
N HIS A 12 8.26 4.82 -3.78
CA HIS A 12 7.44 3.68 -4.13
C HIS A 12 6.95 2.95 -2.88
N TRP A 13 5.78 2.35 -2.98
CA TRP A 13 5.30 1.36 -2.02
C TRP A 13 5.39 -0.04 -2.61
N GLN A 14 5.77 -0.99 -1.75
CA GLN A 14 5.48 -2.41 -1.95
C GLN A 14 4.46 -2.83 -0.88
N LEU A 15 3.46 -3.60 -1.30
CA LEU A 15 2.32 -3.96 -0.45
C LEU A 15 2.35 -5.47 -0.20
N PHE A 16 2.67 -5.86 1.03
CA PHE A 16 2.65 -7.25 1.48
C PHE A 16 1.26 -7.62 1.98
N ASN A 17 0.68 -8.70 1.45
CA ASN A 17 -0.62 -9.20 1.91
C ASN A 17 -0.47 -10.28 2.98
N GLU A 18 -1.17 -10.11 4.09
CA GLU A 18 -1.07 -11.01 5.24
C GLU A 18 -1.68 -12.41 4.96
N CYS A 19 -2.73 -12.53 4.14
CA CYS A 19 -3.27 -13.87 3.82
C CYS A 19 -2.32 -14.69 2.94
N SER A 20 -1.81 -14.09 1.87
CA SER A 20 -1.02 -14.80 0.88
C SER A 20 0.46 -14.85 1.20
N GLN A 21 0.92 -14.07 2.19
CA GLN A 21 2.33 -13.92 2.55
C GLN A 21 3.21 -13.52 1.34
N GLY A 22 2.68 -12.64 0.48
CA GLY A 22 3.34 -12.25 -0.76
C GLY A 22 3.06 -10.80 -1.16
N MET A 23 3.91 -10.26 -2.02
CA MET A 23 3.80 -8.87 -2.49
C MET A 23 2.74 -8.74 -3.58
N LEU A 24 1.97 -7.67 -3.51
CA LEU A 24 1.11 -7.23 -4.60
C LEU A 24 1.95 -6.97 -5.84
N GLN A 25 1.57 -7.60 -6.94
CA GLN A 25 2.23 -7.44 -8.22
C GLN A 25 1.27 -7.29 -9.39
N SER A 26 1.74 -6.61 -10.44
CA SER A 26 1.16 -6.67 -11.78
C SER A 26 2.02 -7.59 -12.65
N PHE A 27 1.54 -8.81 -12.91
CA PHE A 27 2.22 -9.79 -13.76
C PHE A 27 1.35 -10.14 -14.96
N LEU A 28 1.89 -10.00 -16.17
CA LEU A 28 1.17 -10.24 -17.43
C LEU A 28 -0.20 -9.52 -17.48
N GLY A 29 -0.24 -8.28 -16.99
CA GLY A 29 -1.46 -7.46 -16.96
C GLY A 29 -2.48 -7.86 -15.88
N SER A 30 -2.17 -8.84 -15.03
CA SER A 30 -3.04 -9.31 -13.94
C SER A 30 -2.50 -8.93 -12.57
N LEU A 31 -3.40 -8.54 -11.67
CA LEU A 31 -3.09 -8.29 -10.26
C LEU A 31 -3.15 -9.57 -9.45
N ASN A 32 -2.12 -9.82 -8.63
CA ASN A 32 -2.07 -10.93 -7.68
C ASN A 32 -1.06 -10.62 -6.56
N THR A 33 -1.08 -11.39 -5.46
CA THR A 33 -0.14 -11.22 -4.34
C THR A 33 0.84 -12.38 -4.22
N ARG A 34 1.47 -12.74 -5.34
CA ARG A 34 2.54 -13.76 -5.41
C ARG A 34 3.90 -13.15 -5.76
N GLY A 35 4.03 -11.84 -5.63
CA GLY A 35 5.27 -11.14 -5.92
C GLY A 35 6.30 -11.35 -4.81
N TYR A 36 7.55 -11.20 -5.19
CA TYR A 36 8.69 -11.18 -4.28
C TYR A 36 9.22 -9.74 -4.14
N PRO A 37 9.74 -9.35 -2.97
CA PRO A 37 10.18 -7.97 -2.72
C PRO A 37 11.36 -7.53 -3.57
N ASP A 38 12.21 -8.44 -4.04
CA ASP A 38 13.33 -8.16 -4.94
C ASP A 38 12.89 -7.93 -6.40
N ARG A 39 11.63 -8.25 -6.73
CA ARG A 39 11.05 -8.08 -8.08
C ARG A 39 10.38 -6.72 -8.22
N HIS A 40 11.13 -5.63 -8.01
CA HIS A 40 10.62 -4.26 -7.99
C HIS A 40 9.76 -3.88 -9.19
N CYS A 41 10.16 -4.28 -10.41
CA CYS A 41 9.39 -3.97 -11.63
C CYS A 41 7.96 -4.50 -11.65
N LEU A 42 7.68 -5.55 -10.89
CA LEU A 42 6.35 -6.13 -10.78
C LEU A 42 5.61 -5.65 -9.53
N THR A 43 6.34 -5.24 -8.50
CA THR A 43 5.82 -5.06 -7.13
C THR A 43 5.81 -3.63 -6.63
N ASP A 44 6.40 -2.71 -7.38
CA ASP A 44 6.44 -1.29 -7.03
C ASP A 44 5.21 -0.53 -7.50
N TRP A 45 4.70 0.27 -6.58
CA TRP A 45 3.52 1.11 -6.78
C TRP A 45 3.86 2.56 -6.44
N ASN A 46 3.67 3.44 -7.41
CA ASN A 46 3.66 4.87 -7.21
C ASN A 46 2.41 5.24 -6.42
N VAL A 47 2.58 6.12 -5.43
CA VAL A 47 1.49 6.57 -4.57
C VAL A 47 1.22 8.03 -4.84
N ILE A 48 0.05 8.28 -5.41
CA ILE A 48 -0.41 9.63 -5.72
C ILE A 48 -1.40 10.00 -4.63
N GLY A 49 -0.90 10.75 -3.64
CA GLY A 49 -1.71 11.23 -2.51
C GLY A 49 -2.55 12.45 -2.87
N GLU A 50 -3.69 12.56 -2.20
CA GLU A 50 -4.58 13.72 -2.17
C GLU A 50 -4.61 14.28 -0.74
N TRP A 51 -5.11 15.50 -0.58
CA TRP A 51 -4.86 16.35 0.59
C TRP A 51 -5.70 15.91 1.81
N ASP A 52 -6.70 15.07 1.58
CA ASP A 52 -7.61 14.51 2.58
C ASP A 52 -7.27 13.04 2.95
N GLY A 53 -6.04 12.61 2.68
CA GLY A 53 -5.55 11.27 3.00
C GLY A 53 -6.03 10.18 2.04
N LYS A 54 -6.76 10.55 0.97
CA LYS A 54 -7.03 9.66 -0.16
C LYS A 54 -5.76 9.47 -0.98
N PHE A 55 -5.64 8.34 -1.64
CA PHE A 55 -4.55 8.09 -2.56
C PHE A 55 -4.93 7.12 -3.66
N ARG A 56 -4.12 7.11 -4.71
CA ARG A 56 -4.22 6.19 -5.84
C ARG A 56 -2.93 5.40 -5.97
N LEU A 57 -3.05 4.12 -6.28
CA LEU A 57 -1.93 3.21 -6.50
C LEU A 57 -1.74 2.99 -7.99
N GLN A 58 -0.59 3.42 -8.50
CA GLN A 58 -0.20 3.26 -9.90
C GLN A 58 0.98 2.30 -10.00
N HIS A 59 0.89 1.28 -10.84
CA HIS A 59 2.01 0.38 -11.07
C HIS A 59 3.18 1.16 -11.66
N ALA A 60 4.35 1.12 -11.02
CA ALA A 60 5.48 1.97 -11.37
C ALA A 60 5.93 1.76 -12.82
N GLN A 61 5.95 0.52 -13.32
CA GLN A 61 6.40 0.21 -14.67
C GLN A 61 5.33 0.48 -15.74
N SER A 62 4.11 -0.05 -15.54
CA SER A 62 3.07 -0.01 -16.59
C SER A 62 2.22 1.26 -16.55
N LYS A 63 2.40 2.09 -15.53
CA LYS A 63 1.65 3.32 -15.26
C LYS A 63 0.13 3.11 -15.13
N LYS A 64 -0.33 1.87 -14.93
CA LYS A 64 -1.74 1.54 -14.72
C LYS A 64 -2.12 1.61 -13.26
N PHE A 65 -3.27 2.20 -12.98
CA PHE A 65 -3.88 2.31 -11.66
C PHE A 65 -4.65 1.07 -11.27
N ILE A 66 -4.61 0.72 -9.99
CA ILE A 66 -5.51 -0.27 -9.40
C ILE A 66 -6.89 0.38 -9.23
N CYS A 67 -7.91 -0.24 -9.79
CA CYS A 67 -9.28 0.24 -9.69
C CYS A 67 -10.27 -0.90 -9.47
N PHE A 68 -11.28 -0.66 -8.65
CA PHE A 68 -12.50 -1.48 -8.69
C PHE A 68 -13.25 -1.26 -10.02
N ASN A 69 -13.93 -2.29 -10.48
CA ASN A 69 -14.89 -2.18 -11.58
C ASN A 69 -16.32 -2.20 -11.06
N LYS A 70 -17.30 -2.03 -11.96
CA LYS A 70 -18.73 -2.03 -11.60
C LYS A 70 -19.20 -3.31 -10.88
N ARG A 71 -18.49 -4.43 -11.07
CA ARG A 71 -18.75 -5.73 -10.42
C ARG A 71 -17.96 -5.93 -9.13
N ALA A 72 -17.42 -4.86 -8.54
CA ALA A 72 -16.59 -4.89 -7.33
C ALA A 72 -15.33 -5.80 -7.45
N ARG A 73 -14.81 -6.00 -8.67
CA ARG A 73 -13.53 -6.69 -8.90
C ARG A 73 -12.43 -5.69 -9.19
N ILE A 74 -11.19 -6.04 -8.83
CA ILE A 74 -10.02 -5.22 -9.18
C ILE A 74 -9.64 -5.37 -10.65
N THR A 75 -9.15 -4.27 -11.23
CA THR A 75 -8.66 -4.16 -12.60
C THR A 75 -7.51 -3.15 -12.65
N LEU A 76 -6.69 -3.23 -13.70
CA LEU A 76 -5.66 -2.22 -14.00
C LEU A 76 -6.13 -1.30 -15.12
N ARG A 77 -6.06 0.02 -14.93
CA ARG A 77 -6.52 1.03 -15.90
C ARG A 77 -5.49 2.14 -16.11
N PHE A 78 -5.38 2.66 -17.32
CA PHE A 78 -4.50 3.83 -17.57
C PHE A 78 -5.07 5.13 -16.98
N ASN A 79 -6.39 5.32 -17.08
CA ASN A 79 -7.06 6.44 -16.43
C ASN A 79 -7.39 6.08 -14.97
N GLY A 80 -6.78 6.81 -14.04
CA GLY A 80 -6.94 6.65 -12.59
C GLY A 80 -7.69 7.78 -11.90
N THR A 81 -8.40 8.67 -12.59
CA THR A 81 -9.10 9.80 -11.95
C THR A 81 -10.47 9.43 -11.37
N ASP A 82 -11.02 8.26 -11.72
CA ASP A 82 -12.29 7.77 -11.18
C ASP A 82 -12.14 7.38 -9.70
N ALA A 83 -13.12 7.70 -8.86
CA ALA A 83 -13.18 7.33 -7.44
C ALA A 83 -13.01 5.80 -7.20
N LYS A 84 -13.28 4.97 -8.21
CA LYS A 84 -13.00 3.53 -8.20
C LYS A 84 -11.53 3.17 -8.07
N CYS A 85 -10.64 4.08 -8.44
CA CYS A 85 -9.18 3.94 -8.37
C CYS A 85 -8.58 4.56 -7.11
N THR A 86 -9.41 5.16 -6.26
CA THR A 86 -9.00 5.90 -5.07
C THR A 86 -9.33 5.11 -3.81
N PHE A 87 -8.37 5.12 -2.88
CA PHE A 87 -8.42 4.39 -1.63
C PHE A 87 -8.14 5.31 -0.44
N ILE A 88 -8.60 4.87 0.73
CA ILE A 88 -8.23 5.42 2.04
C ILE A 88 -7.56 4.29 2.82
N GLU A 89 -6.47 4.62 3.53
CA GLU A 89 -5.76 3.69 4.38
C GLU A 89 -6.34 3.76 5.79
N GLU A 90 -6.72 2.60 6.31
CA GLU A 90 -7.21 2.45 7.68
C GLU A 90 -6.24 1.55 8.44
N ILE A 91 -5.49 2.11 9.38
CA ILE A 91 -4.63 1.33 10.27
C ILE A 91 -5.52 0.69 11.34
N HIS A 92 -5.58 -0.63 11.33
CA HIS A 92 -6.37 -1.41 12.26
C HIS A 92 -5.60 -1.65 13.57
N ASP A 93 -6.27 -2.14 14.61
CA ASP A 93 -5.68 -2.23 15.97
C ASP A 93 -4.59 -3.30 16.09
N ASN A 94 -4.50 -4.19 15.09
CA ASN A 94 -3.38 -5.13 14.94
C ASN A 94 -2.16 -4.51 14.23
N GLY A 95 -2.22 -3.22 13.87
CA GLY A 95 -1.15 -2.50 13.20
C GLY A 95 -1.07 -2.71 11.68
N PHE A 96 -1.95 -3.53 11.12
CA PHE A 96 -2.04 -3.71 9.67
C PHE A 96 -2.90 -2.62 9.04
N SER A 97 -2.57 -2.28 7.80
CA SER A 97 -3.34 -1.35 6.99
C SER A 97 -4.44 -2.09 6.23
N ARG A 98 -5.62 -1.49 6.12
CA ARG A 98 -6.69 -1.90 5.21
C ARG A 98 -6.93 -0.78 4.20
N LEU A 99 -7.04 -1.14 2.92
CA LEU A 99 -7.21 -0.15 1.86
C LEU A 99 -8.66 -0.16 1.41
N ARG A 100 -9.45 0.78 1.93
CA ARG A 100 -10.87 0.93 1.65
C ARG A 100 -11.09 1.73 0.38
N SER A 101 -12.06 1.35 -0.45
CA SER A 101 -12.45 2.13 -1.62
C SER A 101 -13.15 3.43 -1.23
N VAL A 102 -12.82 4.52 -1.93
CA VAL A 102 -13.58 5.78 -1.83
C VAL A 102 -14.94 5.68 -2.52
N TRP A 103 -15.03 4.93 -3.63
CA TRP A 103 -16.28 4.78 -4.37
C TRP A 103 -17.36 4.03 -3.59
N LYS A 104 -16.97 2.99 -2.86
CA LYS A 104 -17.87 2.10 -2.10
C LYS A 104 -17.20 1.66 -0.79
N PRO A 105 -17.57 2.26 0.36
CA PRO A 105 -16.89 2.02 1.64
C PRO A 105 -16.88 0.56 2.11
N GLU A 106 -17.81 -0.27 1.64
CA GLU A 106 -17.85 -1.69 1.94
C GLU A 106 -16.76 -2.51 1.22
N LEU A 107 -16.07 -1.92 0.24
CA LEU A 107 -15.06 -2.61 -0.56
C LEU A 107 -13.65 -2.34 -0.03
N PHE A 108 -13.01 -3.39 0.45
CA PHE A 108 -11.59 -3.39 0.79
C PHE A 108 -10.78 -4.14 -0.27
N LEU A 109 -9.57 -3.65 -0.55
CA LEU A 109 -8.61 -4.38 -1.39
C LEU A 109 -8.09 -5.59 -0.61
N GLY A 110 -8.30 -6.80 -1.14
CA GLY A 110 -7.86 -8.02 -0.49
C GLY A 110 -7.57 -9.16 -1.45
N PHE A 111 -6.73 -10.09 -1.00
CA PHE A 111 -6.33 -11.29 -1.73
C PHE A 111 -6.37 -12.49 -0.80
N ASN A 112 -6.74 -13.63 -1.34
CA ASN A 112 -6.83 -14.88 -0.58
C ASN A 112 -5.44 -15.50 -0.38
N GLY A 113 -5.36 -16.56 0.43
CA GLY A 113 -4.09 -17.26 0.69
C GLY A 113 -3.38 -17.83 -0.56
N ARG A 114 -4.07 -17.97 -1.69
CA ARG A 114 -3.46 -18.37 -2.99
C ARG A 114 -3.01 -17.17 -3.83
N GLY A 115 -3.06 -15.96 -3.27
CA GLY A 115 -2.74 -14.69 -3.91
C GLY A 115 -3.70 -14.27 -5.03
N ARG A 116 -4.94 -14.76 -5.04
CA ARG A 116 -5.99 -14.33 -5.99
C ARG A 116 -6.87 -13.28 -5.32
N PHE A 117 -7.42 -12.36 -6.11
CA PHE A 117 -8.36 -11.36 -5.59
C PHE A 117 -9.46 -12.02 -4.75
N GLN A 118 -9.63 -11.53 -3.52
CA GLN A 118 -10.63 -12.00 -2.58
C GLN A 118 -11.94 -11.25 -2.84
N ASN A 119 -13.07 -11.96 -2.80
CA ASN A 119 -14.38 -11.33 -2.86
C ASN A 119 -14.52 -10.36 -1.67
N PRO A 120 -14.74 -9.04 -1.88
CA PRO A 120 -14.86 -8.08 -0.78
C PRO A 120 -15.97 -8.41 0.21
N LEU A 121 -17.05 -9.07 -0.23
CA LEU A 121 -18.15 -9.48 0.65
C LEU A 121 -17.74 -10.50 1.71
N SER A 122 -16.60 -11.17 1.56
CA SER A 122 -16.10 -12.10 2.58
C SER A 122 -15.24 -11.43 3.65
N TYR A 123 -15.22 -10.10 3.70
CA TYR A 123 -14.39 -9.33 4.64
C TYR A 123 -14.58 -9.78 6.09
N HIS A 124 -15.83 -9.91 6.55
CA HIS A 124 -16.14 -10.34 7.91
C HIS A 124 -15.71 -11.79 8.21
N LEU A 125 -15.67 -12.64 7.19
CA LEU A 125 -15.29 -14.06 7.33
C LEU A 125 -13.76 -14.27 7.26
N LYS A 126 -13.07 -13.41 6.52
CA LYS A 126 -11.63 -13.55 6.23
C LYS A 126 -10.91 -12.19 6.35
N PRO A 127 -10.98 -11.50 7.51
CA PRO A 127 -10.48 -10.14 7.64
C PRO A 127 -8.99 -10.01 7.34
N ARG A 128 -8.18 -11.02 7.75
CA ARG A 128 -6.74 -11.08 7.45
C ARG A 128 -6.40 -11.01 5.96
N CYS A 129 -7.31 -11.39 5.07
CA CYS A 129 -7.07 -11.32 3.63
C CYS A 129 -7.07 -9.88 3.08
N PHE A 130 -7.49 -8.92 3.89
CA PHE A 130 -7.55 -7.50 3.58
C PHE A 130 -6.52 -6.69 4.37
N ASP A 131 -5.69 -7.36 5.18
CA ASP A 131 -4.64 -6.75 5.97
C ASP A 131 -3.35 -6.67 5.14
N TRP A 132 -2.73 -5.49 5.18
CA TRP A 132 -1.53 -5.14 4.42
C TRP A 132 -0.43 -4.60 5.31
N ILE A 133 0.81 -4.91 4.96
CA ILE A 133 1.97 -4.12 5.37
C ILE A 133 2.48 -3.34 4.16
N LYS A 134 2.68 -2.05 4.41
CA LYS A 134 3.24 -1.11 3.46
C LYS A 134 4.74 -0.96 3.72
N LEU A 135 5.54 -1.30 2.72
CA LEU A 135 6.97 -1.07 2.70
C LEU A 135 7.26 0.13 1.80
N VAL A 136 7.95 1.12 2.33
CA VAL A 136 8.26 2.37 1.63
C VAL A 136 9.73 2.34 1.23
N ARG A 137 10.01 2.57 -0.05
CA ARG A 137 11.38 2.69 -0.56
C ARG A 137 11.50 3.93 -1.44
N TYR A 138 12.67 4.55 -1.41
CA TYR A 138 13.02 5.64 -2.30
C TYR A 138 13.69 5.08 -3.56
N VAL A 139 13.30 5.59 -4.73
CA VAL A 139 13.81 5.18 -6.04
C VAL A 139 14.46 6.37 -6.72
N PRO A 140 15.80 6.36 -6.91
CA PRO A 140 16.49 7.40 -7.67
C PRO A 140 15.99 7.50 -9.11
N GLU A 141 16.04 8.70 -9.70
CA GLU A 141 15.62 8.93 -11.09
C GLU A 141 16.29 7.97 -12.10
N SER A 142 17.56 7.64 -11.87
CA SER A 142 18.35 6.71 -12.70
C SER A 142 17.79 5.28 -12.72
N GLU A 143 16.98 4.89 -11.75
CA GLU A 143 16.47 3.53 -11.58
C GLU A 143 14.99 3.38 -11.97
N LYS A 144 14.25 4.48 -12.19
CA LYS A 144 12.78 4.45 -12.36
C LYS A 144 12.28 3.60 -13.52
N ASN A 145 13.08 3.46 -14.57
CA ASN A 145 12.71 2.72 -15.79
C ASN A 145 13.56 1.47 -16.02
N VAL A 146 14.45 1.13 -15.08
CA VAL A 146 15.40 0.04 -15.26
C VAL A 146 14.80 -1.24 -14.71
N CYS A 147 14.36 -2.11 -15.61
CA CYS A 147 13.96 -3.46 -15.28
C CYS A 147 15.05 -4.44 -15.68
N SER A 148 16.10 -4.49 -14.86
CA SER A 148 17.13 -5.51 -14.97
C SER A 148 16.51 -6.88 -14.68
N ILE A 149 16.97 -7.90 -15.39
CA ILE A 149 16.69 -9.30 -15.03
C ILE A 149 17.20 -9.47 -13.60
N PRO A 150 16.33 -9.79 -12.63
CA PRO A 150 16.76 -9.88 -11.26
C PRO A 150 17.75 -11.03 -11.14
N PRO A 151 18.87 -10.85 -10.41
CA PRO A 151 19.82 -11.91 -10.20
C PRO A 151 19.11 -13.14 -9.63
N LYS A 152 19.58 -14.32 -10.01
CA LYS A 152 19.04 -15.59 -9.48
C LYS A 152 19.14 -15.52 -7.95
N PRO A 153 18.05 -15.81 -7.20
CA PRO A 153 18.06 -15.65 -5.75
C PRO A 153 19.16 -16.53 -5.15
N THR A 154 20.20 -15.90 -4.62
CA THR A 154 21.35 -16.54 -3.95
C THR A 154 21.16 -16.60 -2.44
N THR A 155 20.19 -15.87 -1.90
CA THR A 155 19.88 -15.83 -0.47
C THR A 155 18.68 -16.72 -0.13
N PRO A 156 18.71 -17.42 1.02
CA PRO A 156 17.56 -18.16 1.53
C PRO A 156 16.36 -17.23 1.73
N PRO A 157 15.12 -17.75 1.70
CA PRO A 157 13.93 -16.95 1.92
C PRO A 157 14.07 -16.21 3.26
N ILE A 158 14.09 -14.88 3.19
CA ILE A 158 14.11 -14.00 4.37
C ILE A 158 12.92 -14.40 5.25
N ASP A 159 13.15 -14.58 6.55
CA ASP A 159 12.06 -14.77 7.51
C ASP A 159 11.28 -13.45 7.64
N TYR A 160 10.30 -13.28 6.76
CA TYR A 160 9.45 -12.10 6.71
C TYR A 160 8.62 -11.95 7.98
N SER A 161 8.37 -13.00 8.75
CA SER A 161 7.45 -12.96 9.90
C SER A 161 7.91 -11.93 10.94
N SER A 162 9.17 -11.97 11.35
CA SER A 162 9.73 -11.06 12.35
C SER A 162 9.72 -9.59 11.90
N PHE A 163 10.00 -9.35 10.61
CA PHE A 163 9.99 -8.02 10.02
C PHE A 163 8.57 -7.46 9.90
N ILE A 164 7.62 -8.28 9.44
CA ILE A 164 6.20 -7.93 9.31
C ILE A 164 5.61 -7.57 10.68
N HIS A 165 5.90 -8.36 11.73
CA HIS A 165 5.46 -8.04 13.09
C HIS A 165 6.05 -6.72 13.61
N LYS A 166 7.32 -6.43 13.33
CA LYS A 166 7.94 -5.15 13.68
C LYS A 166 7.28 -3.98 12.94
N ALA A 167 6.99 -4.14 11.65
CA ALA A 167 6.32 -3.14 10.83
C ALA A 167 4.89 -2.87 11.33
N ALA A 168 4.12 -3.92 11.61
CA ALA A 168 2.78 -3.83 12.18
C ALA A 168 2.79 -3.09 13.52
N ARG A 169 3.69 -3.47 14.45
CA ARG A 169 3.84 -2.81 15.74
C ARG A 169 4.18 -1.33 15.59
N SER A 170 5.11 -0.99 14.70
CA SER A 170 5.46 0.41 14.40
C SER A 170 4.25 1.20 13.89
N ASN A 171 3.46 0.65 12.97
CA ASN A 171 2.27 1.30 12.43
C ASN A 171 1.20 1.51 13.51
N PHE A 172 1.00 0.53 14.40
CA PHE A 172 0.11 0.66 15.54
C PHE A 172 0.53 1.82 16.47
N LEU A 173 1.82 1.89 16.83
CA LEU A 173 2.34 2.96 17.68
C LEU A 173 2.17 4.35 17.04
N LYS A 174 2.37 4.45 15.71
CA LYS A 174 2.10 5.69 14.97
C LYS A 174 0.63 6.10 15.03
N LYS A 175 -0.30 5.15 14.90
CA LYS A 175 -1.74 5.40 15.06
C LYS A 175 -2.05 5.94 16.46
N VAL A 176 -1.53 5.29 17.51
CA VAL A 176 -1.74 5.70 18.90
C VAL A 176 -1.20 7.13 19.14
N SER A 177 0.01 7.42 18.65
CA SER A 177 0.59 8.77 18.75
C SER A 177 -0.28 9.81 18.05
N ALA A 178 -0.74 9.54 16.83
CA ALA A 178 -1.58 10.48 16.07
C ALA A 178 -2.93 10.75 16.76
N THR A 179 -3.52 9.73 17.41
CA THR A 179 -4.73 9.92 18.21
C THR A 179 -4.49 10.69 19.50
N HIS A 180 -3.32 10.52 20.13
CA HIS A 180 -2.94 11.28 21.31
C HIS A 180 -2.75 12.77 20.96
N ASP A 181 -2.02 13.05 19.88
CA ASP A 181 -1.78 14.42 19.41
C ASP A 181 -3.08 15.14 19.02
N SER A 182 -4.04 14.43 18.41
CA SER A 182 -5.34 15.03 18.06
C SER A 182 -6.19 15.37 19.29
N LEU A 183 -6.19 14.52 20.32
CA LEU A 183 -6.88 14.78 21.58
C LEU A 183 -6.29 15.99 22.33
N TYR A 184 -4.97 16.08 22.42
CA TYR A 184 -4.30 17.22 23.06
C TYR A 184 -4.49 18.53 22.28
N ARG A 185 -4.48 18.48 20.94
CA ARG A 185 -4.73 19.67 20.10
C ARG A 185 -6.18 20.15 20.15
N SER A 186 -7.13 19.26 20.46
CA SER A 186 -8.53 19.62 20.71
C SER A 186 -8.70 20.28 22.08
N SER A 187 -7.96 19.84 23.10
CA SER A 187 -8.02 20.39 24.47
C SER A 187 -7.37 21.77 24.60
N SER A 188 -6.36 22.09 23.78
CA SER A 188 -5.70 23.40 23.83
C SER A 188 -6.48 24.52 23.14
N LYS A 189 -7.47 24.19 22.31
CA LYS A 189 -8.36 25.17 21.67
C LYS A 189 -9.52 25.63 22.55
N THR A 190 -9.74 25.00 23.70
CA THR A 190 -10.87 25.29 24.60
C THR A 190 -10.57 26.37 25.65
N HIS A 191 -9.35 26.95 25.66
CA HIS A 191 -8.91 27.90 26.70
C HIS A 191 -8.72 29.36 26.26
N HIS A 192 -9.26 29.77 25.10
CA HIS A 192 -9.28 31.19 24.71
C HIS A 192 -10.72 31.67 24.46
N ILE A 193 -11.52 31.73 25.52
CA ILE A 193 -12.67 32.64 25.62
C ILE A 193 -12.70 33.18 27.04
N THR A 194 -12.03 34.30 27.27
CA THR A 194 -12.52 35.41 28.12
C THR A 194 -11.80 36.68 27.73
#